data_AF-A0A1E1KRU1-F1
#
_entry.id   AF-A0A1E1KRU1-F1
#
_cell.length_a   1.000
_cell.length_b   1.000
_cell.length_c   1.000
_cell.angle_alpha   90.00
_cell.angle_beta   90.00
_cell.angle_gamma   90.00
#
_symmetry.space_group_name_H-M   'P 1'
#
loop_
_entity.id
_entity.type
_entity.pdbx_description
1 polymer ?
#
loop_
_entity_poly.entity_id
_entity_poly.type
_entity_poly.pdbx_seq_one_letter_code
_entity_poly.pdbx_strand_id
1 'polypeptide(L)'
;MTRTIIYSTALIAFVAAMAMTFAAIFMPNWIFYVVDAPSGGHYTKTIGLHRSCSSTDDTCVHFPTSQDCHGSDRYFCSMWRSVGFLMSFAAVVELATIVTYVIILGGGKQKRQNGWKLLSSMLVLVGIVQCAGMAIVAYLFDNDDRFFVGWKLGKSWIFCTVSWSIAVISAAFISLSAFVFPAEGGYELIPSERHGH
;
A
#
# COMPACT_ATOMS: atom_id res chain seq x y z
N MET A 1 9.90 -18.86 19.48
CA MET A 1 9.96 -17.56 20.15
C MET A 1 10.39 -16.47 19.17
N THR A 2 11.58 -16.54 18.56
CA THR A 2 12.10 -15.46 17.69
C THR A 2 11.27 -15.21 16.44
N ARG A 3 10.76 -16.27 15.78
CA ARG A 3 9.90 -16.11 14.60
C ARG A 3 8.59 -15.40 14.97
N THR A 4 7.92 -15.80 16.05
CA THR A 4 6.68 -15.14 16.51
C THR A 4 6.84 -13.64 16.72
N ILE A 5 7.96 -13.19 17.29
CA ILE A 5 8.23 -11.76 17.47
C ILE A 5 8.31 -11.05 16.12
N ILE A 6 9.04 -11.62 15.14
CA ILE A 6 9.19 -11.04 13.80
C ILE A 6 7.83 -10.92 13.10
N TYR A 7 7.02 -11.98 13.09
CA TYR A 7 5.68 -11.93 12.50
C TYR A 7 4.77 -10.92 13.20
N SER A 8 4.87 -10.79 14.53
CA SER A 8 4.04 -9.86 15.30
C SER A 8 4.43 -8.41 15.05
N THR A 9 5.73 -8.10 15.03
CA THR A 9 6.24 -6.76 14.68
C THR A 9 5.89 -6.39 13.25
N ALA A 10 6.06 -7.33 12.30
CA ALA A 10 5.68 -7.13 10.91
C ALA A 10 4.16 -6.92 10.75
N LEU A 11 3.33 -7.63 11.52
CA LEU A 11 1.88 -7.41 11.54
C LEU A 11 1.53 -6.00 12.00
N ILE A 12 2.12 -5.51 13.10
CA ILE A 12 1.85 -4.15 13.60
C ILE A 12 2.24 -3.10 12.55
N ALA A 13 3.43 -3.23 11.96
CA ALA A 13 3.89 -2.34 10.91
C ALA A 13 2.96 -2.40 9.68
N PHE A 14 2.51 -3.60 9.30
CA PHE A 14 1.61 -3.80 8.17
C PHE A 14 0.19 -3.26 8.41
N VAL A 15 -0.32 -3.30 9.65
CA VAL A 15 -1.58 -2.64 10.02
C VAL A 15 -1.45 -1.12 9.87
N ALA A 16 -0.32 -0.54 10.28
CA ALA A 16 -0.06 0.88 10.04
C ALA A 16 0.05 1.20 8.53
N ALA A 17 0.69 0.34 7.76
CA ALA A 17 0.77 0.46 6.30
C ALA A 17 -0.62 0.43 5.65
N MET A 18 -1.45 -0.54 6.01
CA MET A 18 -2.84 -0.63 5.55
C MET A 18 -3.64 0.64 5.89
N ALA A 19 -3.50 1.17 7.11
CA ALA A 19 -4.14 2.44 7.48
C ALA A 19 -3.67 3.60 6.57
N MET A 20 -2.38 3.66 6.25
CA MET A 20 -1.83 4.63 5.29
C MET A 20 -2.37 4.42 3.86
N THR A 21 -2.60 3.18 3.43
CA THR A 21 -3.22 2.86 2.14
C THR A 21 -4.66 3.37 2.07
N PHE A 22 -5.49 3.10 3.08
CA PHE A 22 -6.85 3.63 3.13
C PHE A 22 -6.88 5.15 3.22
N ALA A 23 -5.99 5.72 4.03
CA ALA A 23 -5.76 7.16 4.09
C ALA A 23 -5.43 7.75 2.70
N ALA A 24 -4.55 7.09 1.94
CA ALA A 24 -4.22 7.50 0.58
C ALA A 24 -5.42 7.41 -0.38
N ILE A 25 -6.24 6.36 -0.28
CA ILE A 25 -7.43 6.19 -1.13
C ILE A 25 -8.49 7.26 -0.87
N PHE A 26 -8.76 7.56 0.41
CA PHE A 26 -9.87 8.45 0.79
C PHE A 26 -9.49 9.93 0.86
N MET A 27 -8.25 10.28 1.20
CA MET A 27 -7.84 11.68 1.25
C MET A 27 -7.57 12.23 -0.15
N PRO A 28 -8.23 13.33 -0.57
CA PRO A 28 -8.07 13.89 -1.90
C PRO A 28 -6.81 14.77 -2.01
N ASN A 29 -5.64 14.22 -1.66
CA ASN A 29 -4.37 14.93 -1.58
C ASN A 29 -3.21 14.08 -2.13
N TRP A 30 -3.39 13.56 -3.35
CA TRP A 30 -2.32 12.92 -4.13
C TRP A 30 -1.44 13.96 -4.82
N ILE A 31 -2.06 15.00 -5.35
CA ILE A 31 -1.39 16.16 -5.91
C ILE A 31 -2.15 17.39 -5.43
N PHE A 32 -1.42 18.44 -5.06
CA PHE A 32 -2.02 19.69 -4.61
C PHE A 32 -1.35 20.90 -5.25
N TYR A 33 -2.10 22.00 -5.28
CA TYR A 33 -1.69 23.29 -5.80
C TYR A 33 -2.10 24.37 -4.81
N VAL A 34 -1.17 25.25 -4.47
CA VAL A 34 -1.41 26.39 -3.57
C VAL A 34 -0.77 27.62 -4.18
N VAL A 35 -1.53 28.71 -4.29
CA VAL A 35 -1.03 30.01 -4.73
C VAL A 35 -1.57 31.11 -3.83
N ASP A 36 -0.68 32.02 -3.47
CA ASP A 36 -1.02 33.25 -2.77
C ASP A 36 -1.27 34.35 -3.82
N ALA A 37 -2.50 34.83 -3.88
CA ALA A 37 -2.88 35.91 -4.77
C ALA A 37 -2.27 37.25 -4.28
N PRO A 38 -1.81 38.14 -5.19
CA PRO A 38 -1.29 39.45 -4.81
C PRO A 38 -2.27 40.33 -4.01
N SER A 39 -3.56 40.04 -4.09
CA SER A 39 -4.65 40.68 -3.33
C SER A 39 -4.82 40.15 -1.90
N GLY A 40 -3.99 39.20 -1.45
CA GLY A 40 -4.06 38.59 -0.12
C GLY A 40 -4.99 37.37 0.00
N GLY A 41 -5.45 36.81 -1.12
CA GLY A 41 -6.28 35.58 -1.13
C GLY A 41 -5.44 34.31 -1.27
N HIS A 42 -5.86 33.20 -0.64
CA HIS A 42 -5.22 31.89 -0.80
C HIS A 42 -6.07 30.99 -1.71
N TYR A 43 -5.50 30.57 -2.84
CA TYR A 43 -6.13 29.58 -3.72
C TYR A 43 -5.51 28.20 -3.47
N THR A 44 -6.35 27.22 -3.15
CA THR A 44 -5.92 25.84 -2.95
C THR A 44 -6.75 24.88 -3.79
N LYS A 45 -6.08 23.95 -4.46
CA LYS A 45 -6.72 22.88 -5.22
C LYS A 45 -6.05 21.57 -4.88
N THR A 46 -6.82 20.55 -4.52
CA THR A 46 -6.31 19.23 -4.16
C THR A 46 -6.99 18.15 -5.01
N ILE A 47 -6.20 17.21 -5.50
CA ILE A 47 -6.64 16.11 -6.36
C ILE A 47 -6.37 14.79 -5.64
N GLY A 48 -7.40 13.96 -5.52
CA GLY A 48 -7.33 12.57 -5.10
C GLY A 48 -7.59 11.59 -6.24
N LEU A 49 -7.71 10.30 -5.89
CA LEU A 49 -8.06 9.25 -6.85
C LEU A 49 -9.44 9.47 -7.48
N HIS A 50 -10.43 9.77 -6.64
CA HIS A 50 -11.85 9.80 -7.02
C HIS A 50 -12.50 11.17 -6.88
N ARG A 51 -11.83 12.11 -6.21
CA ARG A 51 -12.37 13.43 -5.88
C ARG A 51 -11.31 14.50 -6.07
N SER A 52 -11.73 15.67 -6.53
CA SER A 52 -10.93 16.89 -6.50
C SER A 52 -11.69 17.97 -5.73
N CYS A 53 -10.98 18.78 -4.96
CA CYS A 53 -11.55 19.85 -4.15
C CYS A 53 -10.83 21.17 -4.47
N SER A 54 -11.58 22.27 -4.50
CA SER A 54 -11.10 23.61 -4.85
C SER A 54 -11.62 24.62 -3.83
N SER A 55 -10.78 25.56 -3.38
CA SER A 55 -11.21 26.60 -2.46
C SER A 55 -12.04 27.71 -3.11
N THR A 56 -12.03 27.83 -4.44
CA THR A 56 -12.84 28.84 -5.16
C THR A 56 -14.32 28.48 -5.20
N ASP A 57 -14.63 27.20 -5.42
CA ASP A 57 -16.01 26.73 -5.57
C ASP A 57 -16.56 26.13 -4.26
N ASP A 58 -15.72 26.05 -3.22
CA ASP A 58 -15.97 25.37 -1.93
C ASP A 58 -16.65 24.00 -2.07
N THR A 59 -16.36 23.30 -3.17
CA THR A 59 -16.99 22.04 -3.54
C THR A 59 -15.96 20.97 -3.91
N CYS A 60 -16.28 19.73 -3.55
CA CYS A 60 -15.52 18.54 -3.93
C CYS A 60 -16.27 17.76 -5.01
N VAL A 61 -15.74 17.76 -6.23
CA VAL A 61 -16.35 17.10 -7.40
C VAL A 61 -15.71 15.73 -7.66
N HIS A 62 -16.39 14.89 -8.42
CA HIS A 62 -15.81 13.62 -8.87
C HIS A 62 -14.65 13.86 -9.82
N PHE A 63 -13.55 13.13 -9.66
CA PHE A 63 -12.37 13.23 -10.49
C PHE A 63 -11.94 11.84 -11.00
N PRO A 64 -11.51 11.70 -12.26
CA PRO A 64 -11.55 12.69 -13.34
C PRO A 64 -12.99 13.01 -13.79
N THR A 65 -13.25 14.26 -14.18
CA THR A 65 -14.53 14.68 -14.76
C THR A 65 -14.63 14.30 -16.24
N SER A 66 -15.82 14.39 -16.85
CA SER A 66 -15.96 14.15 -18.30
C SER A 66 -15.11 15.11 -19.14
N GLN A 67 -14.99 16.37 -18.71
CA GLN A 67 -14.17 17.39 -19.38
C GLN A 67 -12.68 17.02 -19.34
N ASP A 68 -12.20 16.49 -18.21
CA ASP A 68 -10.81 16.01 -18.05
C ASP A 68 -10.46 14.82 -18.97
N CYS A 69 -11.44 14.24 -19.66
CA CYS A 69 -11.33 13.01 -20.45
C CYS A 69 -11.72 13.21 -21.93
N HIS A 70 -11.89 14.43 -22.42
CA HIS A 70 -12.29 14.71 -23.82
C HIS A 70 -11.09 14.90 -24.76
N GLY A 71 -11.14 14.29 -25.96
CA GLY A 71 -10.10 14.49 -26.99
C GLY A 71 -8.79 13.75 -26.69
N SER A 72 -7.65 14.45 -26.76
CA SER A 72 -6.30 13.95 -26.47
C SER A 72 -6.11 13.52 -25.00
N ASP A 73 -6.98 13.99 -24.13
CA ASP A 73 -6.97 13.81 -22.68
C ASP A 73 -7.44 12.44 -22.18
N ARG A 74 -7.85 11.55 -23.10
CA ARG A 74 -8.27 10.18 -22.78
C ARG A 74 -7.16 9.35 -22.14
N TYR A 75 -5.91 9.61 -22.51
CA TYR A 75 -4.74 8.91 -21.99
C TYR A 75 -4.57 9.15 -20.49
N PHE A 76 -4.55 10.42 -20.06
CA PHE A 76 -4.51 10.82 -18.66
C PHE A 76 -5.61 10.12 -17.85
N CYS A 77 -6.83 10.20 -18.37
CA CYS A 77 -8.01 9.66 -17.70
C CYS A 77 -7.97 8.13 -17.54
N SER A 78 -7.43 7.42 -18.54
CA SER A 78 -7.21 5.97 -18.49
C SER A 78 -6.15 5.61 -17.43
N MET A 79 -5.01 6.31 -17.44
CA MET A 79 -3.94 6.09 -16.47
C MET A 79 -4.38 6.41 -15.04
N TRP A 80 -5.04 7.54 -14.82
CA TRP A 80 -5.52 7.94 -13.49
C TRP A 80 -6.55 6.96 -12.93
N ARG A 81 -7.49 6.49 -13.76
CA ARG A 81 -8.45 5.45 -13.34
C ARG A 81 -7.77 4.12 -13.05
N SER A 82 -6.70 3.79 -13.77
CA SER A 82 -5.89 2.60 -13.49
C SER A 82 -5.22 2.68 -12.11
N VAL A 83 -4.75 3.85 -11.69
CA VAL A 83 -4.27 4.07 -10.30
C VAL A 83 -5.38 3.79 -9.30
N GLY A 84 -6.59 4.31 -9.55
CA GLY A 84 -7.77 4.02 -8.74
C GLY A 84 -8.04 2.52 -8.56
N PHE A 85 -7.97 1.77 -9.66
CA PHE A 85 -8.11 0.33 -9.66
C PHE A 85 -6.98 -0.37 -8.90
N LEU A 86 -5.73 -0.01 -9.15
CA LEU A 86 -4.56 -0.62 -8.49
C LEU A 86 -4.61 -0.41 -6.97
N MET A 87 -4.92 0.79 -6.50
CA MET A 87 -5.03 1.07 -5.06
C MET A 87 -6.19 0.30 -4.41
N SER A 88 -7.33 0.19 -5.10
CA SER A 88 -8.46 -0.62 -4.61
C SER A 88 -8.12 -2.11 -4.54
N PHE A 89 -7.44 -2.62 -5.56
CA PHE A 89 -6.94 -4.00 -5.58
C PHE A 89 -5.93 -4.24 -4.45
N ALA A 90 -4.99 -3.31 -4.24
CA ALA A 90 -4.03 -3.38 -3.14
C ALA A 90 -4.74 -3.48 -1.78
N ALA A 91 -5.77 -2.66 -1.52
CA ALA A 91 -6.52 -2.71 -0.27
C ALA A 91 -7.19 -4.08 -0.02
N VAL A 92 -7.69 -4.73 -1.08
CA VAL A 92 -8.25 -6.09 -0.98
C VAL A 92 -7.16 -7.11 -0.64
N VAL A 93 -5.99 -7.02 -1.31
CA VAL A 93 -4.86 -7.91 -1.03
C VAL A 93 -4.32 -7.68 0.38
N GLU A 94 -4.28 -6.44 0.87
CA GLU A 94 -3.89 -6.11 2.25
C GLU A 94 -4.81 -6.76 3.28
N LEU A 95 -6.13 -6.68 3.08
CA LEU A 95 -7.11 -7.35 3.93
C LEU A 95 -6.88 -8.87 3.97
N ALA A 96 -6.68 -9.50 2.81
CA ALA A 96 -6.37 -10.93 2.72
C ALA A 96 -5.02 -11.27 3.39
N THR A 97 -4.05 -10.35 3.33
CA THR A 97 -2.75 -10.50 3.99
C THR A 97 -2.88 -10.44 5.51
N ILE A 98 -3.73 -9.56 6.05
CA ILE A 98 -4.05 -9.53 7.50
C ILE A 98 -4.66 -10.85 7.96
N VAL A 99 -5.62 -11.40 7.21
CA VAL A 99 -6.19 -12.72 7.51
C VAL A 99 -5.09 -13.79 7.52
N THR A 100 -4.16 -13.72 6.56
CA THR A 100 -3.01 -14.63 6.49
C THR A 100 -2.10 -14.51 7.72
N TYR A 101 -1.81 -13.31 8.19
CA TYR A 101 -1.09 -13.09 9.45
C TYR A 101 -1.80 -13.75 10.65
N VAL A 102 -3.11 -13.55 10.79
CA VAL A 102 -3.90 -14.12 11.88
C VAL A 102 -3.86 -15.65 11.85
N ILE A 103 -4.03 -16.25 10.67
CA ILE A 103 -3.95 -17.72 10.50
C ILE A 103 -2.56 -18.25 10.84
N ILE A 104 -1.49 -17.56 10.42
CA ILE A 104 -0.11 -18.00 10.68
C ILE A 104 0.22 -17.90 12.17
N LEU A 105 -0.13 -16.79 12.82
CA LEU A 105 0.15 -16.59 14.23
C LEU A 105 -0.68 -17.53 15.13
N GLY A 106 -1.96 -17.73 14.80
CA GLY A 106 -2.88 -18.61 15.54
C GLY A 106 -2.74 -20.11 15.24
N GLY A 107 -2.31 -20.50 14.04
CA GLY A 107 -2.32 -21.87 13.53
C GLY A 107 -1.20 -22.80 14.01
N GLY A 108 -0.55 -22.48 15.13
CA GLY A 108 0.51 -23.30 15.73
C GLY A 108 1.86 -23.28 14.98
N LYS A 109 2.81 -24.10 15.44
CA LYS A 109 4.21 -24.09 14.97
C LYS A 109 4.34 -24.40 13.48
N GLN A 110 3.57 -25.37 12.96
CA GLN A 110 3.67 -25.81 11.56
C GLN A 110 3.29 -24.68 10.58
N LYS A 111 2.23 -23.92 10.87
CA LYS A 111 1.81 -22.78 10.03
C LYS A 111 2.84 -21.64 10.07
N ARG A 112 3.46 -21.37 11.22
CA ARG A 112 4.56 -20.38 11.34
C ARG A 112 5.84 -20.78 10.59
N GLN A 113 6.14 -22.07 10.51
CA GLN A 113 7.33 -22.56 9.81
C GLN A 113 7.16 -22.56 8.29
N ASN A 114 5.97 -22.88 7.79
CA ASN A 114 5.72 -23.06 6.35
C ASN A 114 5.00 -21.88 5.70
N GLY A 115 4.32 -21.03 6.47
CA GLY A 115 3.47 -19.95 5.97
C GLY A 115 4.22 -18.75 5.40
N TRP A 116 5.53 -18.63 5.65
CA TRP A 116 6.32 -17.47 5.22
C TRP A 116 6.28 -17.25 3.71
N LYS A 117 6.26 -18.31 2.89
CA LYS A 117 6.27 -18.18 1.41
C LYS A 117 5.02 -17.46 0.91
N LEU A 118 3.84 -17.91 1.38
CA LEU A 118 2.57 -17.31 1.02
C LEU A 118 2.53 -15.86 1.52
N LEU A 119 2.86 -15.62 2.78
CA LEU A 119 2.81 -14.29 3.37
C LEU A 119 3.77 -13.31 2.67
N SER A 120 5.03 -13.71 2.46
CA SER A 120 6.01 -12.89 1.73
C SER A 120 5.55 -12.62 0.29
N SER A 121 4.96 -13.60 -0.41
CA SER A 121 4.44 -13.38 -1.77
C SER A 121 3.29 -12.36 -1.80
N MET A 122 2.39 -12.40 -0.82
CA MET A 122 1.28 -11.44 -0.73
C MET A 122 1.78 -10.03 -0.40
N LEU A 123 2.74 -9.91 0.51
CA LEU A 123 3.38 -8.63 0.84
C LEU A 123 4.12 -8.02 -0.36
N VAL A 124 4.85 -8.83 -1.14
CA VAL A 124 5.49 -8.38 -2.37
C VAL A 124 4.44 -7.96 -3.41
N LEU A 125 3.34 -8.70 -3.55
CA LEU A 125 2.25 -8.33 -4.46
C LEU A 125 1.63 -6.97 -4.08
N VAL A 126 1.35 -6.72 -2.80
CA VAL A 126 0.91 -5.40 -2.31
C VAL A 126 1.93 -4.33 -2.71
N GLY A 127 3.21 -4.59 -2.43
CA GLY A 127 4.31 -3.69 -2.75
C GLY A 127 4.35 -3.30 -4.23
N ILE A 128 4.29 -4.29 -5.13
CA ILE A 128 4.32 -4.09 -6.59
C ILE A 128 3.12 -3.28 -7.06
N VAL A 129 1.91 -3.63 -6.62
CA VAL A 129 0.67 -2.97 -7.06
C VAL A 129 0.64 -1.50 -6.63
N GLN A 130 1.00 -1.22 -5.37
CA GLN A 130 1.06 0.16 -4.87
C GLN A 130 2.19 0.96 -5.50
N CYS A 131 3.36 0.35 -5.67
CA CYS A 131 4.48 0.98 -6.36
C CYS A 131 4.11 1.33 -7.80
N ALA A 132 3.41 0.46 -8.52
CA ALA A 132 2.90 0.75 -9.87
C ALA A 132 1.90 1.93 -9.86
N GLY A 133 0.95 1.96 -8.92
CA GLY A 133 0.00 3.08 -8.78
C GLY A 133 0.71 4.41 -8.48
N MET A 134 1.65 4.40 -7.54
CA MET A 134 2.50 5.54 -7.19
C MET A 134 3.33 6.02 -8.39
N ALA A 135 3.95 5.09 -9.13
CA ALA A 135 4.79 5.40 -10.29
C ALA A 135 4.00 6.00 -11.45
N ILE A 136 2.76 5.52 -11.69
CA ILE A 136 1.88 6.12 -12.70
C ILE A 136 1.55 7.58 -12.34
N VAL A 137 1.24 7.87 -11.06
CA VAL A 137 0.97 9.26 -10.63
C VAL A 137 2.21 10.13 -10.78
N ALA A 138 3.39 9.64 -10.39
CA ALA A 138 4.64 10.37 -10.57
C ALA A 138 4.94 10.63 -12.06
N TYR A 139 4.73 9.63 -12.91
CA TYR A 139 4.88 9.79 -14.36
C TYR A 139 3.94 10.84 -14.93
N LEU A 140 2.65 10.80 -14.56
CA LEU A 140 1.68 11.81 -14.99
C LEU A 140 2.05 13.19 -14.47
N PHE A 141 2.49 13.29 -13.21
CA PHE A 141 2.92 14.55 -12.61
C PHE A 141 4.07 15.21 -13.38
N ASP A 142 5.03 14.43 -13.86
CA ASP A 142 6.21 14.95 -14.58
C ASP A 142 5.98 15.15 -16.09
N ASN A 143 5.01 14.46 -16.70
CA ASN A 143 4.84 14.42 -18.17
C ASN A 143 3.54 15.03 -18.70
N ASP A 144 2.55 15.31 -17.84
CA ASP A 144 1.26 15.87 -18.26
C ASP A 144 1.22 17.39 -18.06
N ASP A 145 0.95 18.15 -19.13
CA ASP A 145 0.95 19.61 -19.14
C ASP A 145 -0.05 20.25 -18.15
N ARG A 146 -1.04 19.48 -17.65
CA ARG A 146 -1.98 19.93 -16.60
C ARG A 146 -1.27 20.28 -15.31
N PHE A 147 -0.15 19.61 -15.01
CA PHE A 147 0.64 19.84 -13.81
C PHE A 147 1.77 20.83 -14.09
N PHE A 148 1.38 22.06 -14.41
CA PHE A 148 2.30 23.16 -14.63
C PHE A 148 3.02 23.61 -13.34
N VAL A 149 3.92 24.59 -13.46
CA VAL A 149 4.73 25.10 -12.35
C VAL A 149 3.85 25.51 -11.14
N GLY A 150 4.13 24.89 -9.99
CA GLY A 150 3.45 25.17 -8.71
C GLY A 150 2.68 23.98 -8.14
N TRP A 151 2.37 22.96 -8.94
CA TRP A 151 1.82 21.70 -8.44
C TRP A 151 2.87 20.92 -7.64
N LYS A 152 2.43 20.19 -6.61
CA LYS A 152 3.28 19.37 -5.74
C LYS A 152 2.62 18.03 -5.42
N LEU A 153 3.45 16.99 -5.24
CA LEU A 153 3.01 15.71 -4.73
C LEU A 153 2.52 15.84 -3.28
N GLY A 154 1.35 15.27 -3.02
CA GLY A 154 0.62 15.43 -1.77
C GLY A 154 0.84 14.32 -0.75
N LYS A 155 0.14 14.45 0.38
CA LYS A 155 0.25 13.54 1.53
C LYS A 155 -0.14 12.11 1.17
N SER A 156 -1.19 11.93 0.36
CA SER A 156 -1.68 10.60 -0.02
C SER A 156 -0.67 9.84 -0.89
N TRP A 157 0.08 10.55 -1.74
CA TRP A 157 1.19 9.95 -2.50
C TRP A 157 2.30 9.47 -1.55
N ILE A 158 2.67 10.29 -0.56
CA ILE A 158 3.66 9.92 0.47
C ILE A 158 3.18 8.71 1.28
N PHE A 159 1.93 8.69 1.73
CA PHE A 159 1.36 7.56 2.47
C PHE A 159 1.39 6.26 1.67
N CYS A 160 1.06 6.32 0.36
CA CYS A 160 1.23 5.18 -0.53
C CYS A 160 2.69 4.73 -0.60
N THR A 161 3.64 5.66 -0.77
CA THR A 161 5.08 5.36 -0.85
C THR A 161 5.61 4.68 0.40
N VAL A 162 5.22 5.19 1.57
CA VAL A 162 5.62 4.60 2.86
C VAL A 162 4.96 3.22 3.05
N SER A 163 3.69 3.07 2.69
CA SER A 163 2.95 1.81 2.82
C SER A 163 3.62 0.66 2.05
N TRP A 164 3.88 0.84 0.75
CA TRP A 164 4.47 -0.23 -0.07
C TRP A 164 5.90 -0.56 0.38
N SER A 165 6.65 0.45 0.86
CA SER A 165 7.98 0.26 1.43
C SER A 165 7.94 -0.63 2.67
N ILE A 166 7.00 -0.39 3.59
CA ILE A 166 6.80 -1.24 4.77
C ILE A 166 6.45 -2.67 4.36
N ALA A 167 5.58 -2.86 3.36
CA ALA A 167 5.19 -4.18 2.89
C ALA A 167 6.41 -4.96 2.34
N VAL A 168 7.22 -4.33 1.48
CA VAL A 168 8.42 -4.96 0.90
C VAL A 168 9.49 -5.26 1.95
N ILE A 169 9.75 -4.32 2.87
CA ILE A 169 10.69 -4.52 3.97
C ILE A 169 10.22 -5.66 4.89
N SER A 170 8.91 -5.73 5.18
CA SER A 170 8.32 -6.82 5.96
C SER A 170 8.49 -8.16 5.26
N ALA A 171 8.28 -8.22 3.94
CA ALA A 171 8.51 -9.44 3.16
C ALA A 171 9.98 -9.89 3.22
N ALA A 172 10.92 -8.95 3.16
CA ALA A 172 12.35 -9.24 3.26
C ALA A 172 12.69 -9.82 4.65
N PHE A 173 12.24 -9.19 5.74
CA PHE A 173 12.50 -9.68 7.10
C PHE A 173 11.86 -11.04 7.37
N ILE A 174 10.61 -11.26 6.93
CA ILE A 174 9.93 -12.54 7.11
C ILE A 174 10.66 -13.65 6.34
N SER A 175 11.05 -13.38 5.09
CA SER A 175 11.80 -14.33 4.28
C SER A 175 13.18 -14.63 4.90
N LEU A 176 13.91 -13.59 5.33
CA LEU A 176 15.20 -13.76 6.01
C LEU A 176 15.06 -14.58 7.31
N SER A 177 14.00 -14.33 8.08
CA SER A 177 13.75 -15.07 9.33
C SER A 177 13.56 -16.58 9.11
N ALA A 178 13.07 -16.97 7.92
CA ALA A 178 12.88 -18.37 7.56
C ALA A 178 14.20 -19.11 7.33
N PHE A 179 15.24 -18.40 6.85
CA PHE A 179 16.56 -18.97 6.57
C PHE A 179 17.54 -18.82 7.75
N VAL A 180 17.46 -17.72 8.50
CA VAL A 180 18.40 -17.41 9.58
C VAL A 180 18.08 -18.17 10.87
N PHE A 181 16.80 -18.27 11.24
CA PHE A 181 16.43 -18.87 12.51
C PHE A 181 16.12 -20.35 12.38
N PRO A 182 16.64 -21.22 13.26
CA PRO A 182 16.29 -22.63 13.27
C PRO A 182 14.79 -22.84 13.52
N ALA A 183 14.27 -24.00 13.11
CA ALA A 183 12.88 -24.37 13.33
C ALA A 183 12.54 -24.32 14.83
N GLU A 184 11.40 -23.71 15.18
CA GLU A 184 10.99 -23.50 16.58
C GLU A 184 10.81 -24.81 17.38
N GLY A 185 11.88 -25.25 18.06
CA GLY A 185 11.88 -26.38 18.99
C GLY A 185 11.64 -27.70 18.28
N GLY A 186 12.70 -28.50 18.14
CA GLY A 186 12.64 -29.85 17.58
C GLY A 186 11.51 -30.65 18.23
N TYR A 187 10.77 -31.39 17.42
CA TYR A 187 9.92 -32.45 17.94
C TYR A 187 10.81 -33.34 18.81
N GLU A 188 10.47 -33.51 20.09
CA GLU A 188 10.95 -34.68 20.81
C GLU A 188 10.40 -35.88 20.03
N LEU A 189 11.30 -36.70 19.48
CA LEU A 189 10.92 -37.97 18.90
C LEU A 189 10.21 -38.75 20.01
N ILE A 190 8.92 -39.04 19.83
CA ILE A 190 8.21 -39.97 20.72
C ILE A 190 9.03 -41.27 20.68
N PRO A 191 9.53 -41.78 21.83
CA PRO A 191 10.25 -43.04 21.83
C PRO A 191 9.33 -44.08 21.22
N SER A 192 9.71 -44.67 20.08
CA SER A 192 9.03 -45.86 19.59
C SER A 192 9.09 -46.87 20.71
N GLU A 193 7.92 -47.32 21.19
CA GLU A 193 7.85 -48.35 22.23
C GLU A 193 8.79 -49.49 21.83
N ARG A 194 9.77 -49.75 22.72
CA ARG A 194 10.59 -50.96 22.69
C ARG A 194 9.63 -52.12 22.49
N HIS A 195 9.68 -52.74 21.32
CA HIS A 195 9.26 -54.12 21.19
C HIS A 195 10.26 -54.91 22.02
N GLY A 196 9.91 -55.15 23.28
CA GLY A 196 10.64 -56.04 24.16
C GLY A 196 10.60 -57.45 23.57
N HIS A 197 11.79 -58.03 23.51
CA HIS A 197 12.14 -59.47 23.50
C HIS A 197 11.05 -60.49 23.28
#